data_AF-A0A5E6M5A0-F1
#
_entry.id   AF-A0A5E6M5A0-F1
#
_cell.length_a   1.000
_cell.length_b   1.000
_cell.length_c   1.000
_cell.angle_alpha   90.00
_cell.angle_beta   90.00
_cell.angle_gamma   90.00
#
_symmetry.space_group_name_H-M   'P 1'
#
loop_
_entity.id
_entity.type
_entity.pdbx_description
1 polymer ?
#
loop_
_entity_poly.entity_id
_entity_poly.type
_entity_poly.pdbx_seq_one_letter_code
_entity_poly.pdbx_strand_id
1 'polypeptide(L)'
;MRRALFAAALAGPVCGLLGVFLTARGMAFFSDALAHTAITGVALGLLGESAVELWLGVSLPPGLPSGLLVLWCLGAAWVMSLLFESARWRPDTVMAFCFTGSVAFGVLVMGKLGRYGFLEETLFGDINANSWGDVAVLGG
;
A
#
# COMPACT_ATOMS: atom_id res chain seq x y z
N MET A 1 8.00 -4.71 -21.62
CA MET A 1 8.95 -5.77 -21.19
C MET A 1 10.35 -5.29 -20.80
N ARG A 2 11.16 -4.63 -21.66
CA ARG A 2 12.52 -4.20 -21.25
C ARG A 2 12.53 -3.31 -20.00
N ARG A 3 11.60 -2.34 -19.92
CA ARG A 3 11.37 -1.49 -18.73
C ARG A 3 11.04 -2.29 -17.47
N ALA A 4 10.13 -3.26 -17.61
CA ALA A 4 9.71 -4.16 -16.53
C ALA A 4 10.89 -4.93 -15.92
N LEU A 5 11.79 -5.46 -16.76
CA LEU A 5 12.98 -6.19 -16.30
C LEU A 5 13.95 -5.29 -15.52
N PHE A 6 14.18 -4.05 -15.99
CA PHE A 6 15.00 -3.09 -15.26
C PHE A 6 14.37 -2.69 -13.93
N ALA A 7 13.07 -2.38 -13.91
CA ALA A 7 12.37 -2.05 -12.68
C ALA A 7 12.41 -3.21 -11.66
N ALA A 8 12.18 -4.45 -12.11
CA ALA A 8 12.28 -5.63 -11.26
C ALA A 8 13.71 -5.87 -10.74
N ALA A 9 14.73 -5.67 -11.58
CA ALA A 9 16.13 -5.83 -11.19
C ALA A 9 16.58 -4.79 -10.15
N LEU A 10 16.00 -3.58 -10.18
CA LEU A 10 16.28 -2.52 -9.20
C LEU A 10 15.47 -2.69 -7.91
N ALA A 11 14.16 -2.96 -8.02
CA ALA A 11 13.27 -3.08 -6.87
C ALA A 11 13.47 -4.39 -6.08
N GLY A 12 13.77 -5.50 -6.77
CA GLY A 12 13.91 -6.83 -6.16
C GLY A 12 14.95 -6.88 -5.03
N PRO A 13 16.20 -6.42 -5.24
CA PRO A 13 17.22 -6.38 -4.20
C PRO A 13 16.81 -5.53 -3.00
N VAL A 14 16.17 -4.38 -3.23
CA VAL A 14 15.70 -3.47 -2.17
C VAL A 14 14.63 -4.16 -1.32
N CYS A 15 13.62 -4.78 -1.95
CA CYS A 15 12.59 -5.53 -1.24
C CYS A 15 13.17 -6.71 -0.47
N GLY A 16 14.13 -7.44 -1.04
CA GLY A 16 14.82 -8.54 -0.37
C GLY A 16 15.60 -8.09 0.87
N LEU A 17 16.38 -7.01 0.76
CA LEU A 17 17.14 -6.44 1.88
C LEU A 17 16.22 -5.95 3.00
N LEU A 18 15.12 -5.27 2.67
CA LEU A 18 14.12 -4.86 3.65
C LEU A 18 13.50 -6.06 4.38
N GLY A 19 13.18 -7.15 3.66
CA GLY A 19 12.67 -8.38 4.26
C GLY A 19 13.65 -9.03 5.25
N VAL A 20 14.93 -9.11 4.88
CA VAL A 20 15.99 -9.62 5.77
C VAL A 20 16.15 -8.72 7.00
N PHE A 21 16.16 -7.41 6.81
CA PHE A 21 16.28 -6.43 7.90
C PHE A 21 15.12 -6.52 8.90
N LEU A 22 13.87 -6.60 8.41
CA LEU A 22 12.68 -6.73 9.25
C LEU A 22 12.68 -8.05 10.03
N THR A 23 13.10 -9.14 9.38
CA THR A 23 13.21 -10.45 10.02
C THR A 23 14.28 -10.45 11.11
N ALA A 24 15.44 -9.83 10.87
CA ALA A 24 16.52 -9.68 11.85
C ALA A 24 16.09 -8.84 13.08
N ARG A 25 15.13 -7.92 12.90
CA ARG A 25 14.52 -7.11 13.96
C ARG A 25 13.40 -7.84 14.73
N GLY A 26 13.10 -9.09 14.40
CA GLY A 26 12.00 -9.84 15.01
C GLY A 26 10.60 -9.44 14.52
N MET A 27 10.51 -8.76 13.38
CA MET A 27 9.26 -8.28 12.77
C MET A 27 8.94 -9.03 11.46
N ALA A 28 9.00 -10.37 11.51
CA ALA A 28 8.83 -11.20 10.31
C ALA A 28 7.45 -11.07 9.65
N PHE A 29 6.40 -10.78 10.42
CA PHE A 29 5.02 -10.62 9.93
C PHE A 29 4.63 -9.17 9.59
N PHE A 30 5.54 -8.22 9.78
CA PHE A 30 5.23 -6.80 9.59
C PHE A 30 4.98 -6.44 8.13
N SER A 31 5.81 -6.96 7.23
CA SER A 31 5.64 -6.74 5.79
C SER A 31 4.32 -7.34 5.28
N ASP A 32 3.91 -8.47 5.86
CA ASP A 32 2.66 -9.14 5.50
C ASP A 32 1.44 -8.31 5.96
N ALA A 33 1.46 -7.83 7.20
CA ALA A 33 0.42 -6.93 7.70
C ALA A 33 0.32 -5.66 6.85
N LEU A 34 1.45 -5.05 6.47
CA LEU A 34 1.47 -3.87 5.61
C LEU A 34 0.91 -4.14 4.21
N ALA A 35 1.28 -5.24 3.56
CA ALA A 35 0.80 -5.58 2.23
C ALA A 35 -0.73 -5.65 2.16
N HIS A 36 -1.36 -6.20 3.19
CA HIS A 36 -2.81 -6.29 3.28
C HIS A 36 -3.49 -4.97 3.64
N THR A 37 -2.82 -4.10 4.42
CA THR A 37 -3.32 -2.74 4.67
C THR A 37 -3.28 -1.86 3.42
N ALA A 38 -2.45 -2.21 2.42
CA ALA A 38 -2.37 -1.48 1.16
C ALA A 38 -3.71 -1.52 0.38
N ILE A 39 -4.45 -2.63 0.46
CA ILE A 39 -5.80 -2.77 -0.15
C ILE A 39 -6.73 -1.67 0.37
N THR A 40 -6.69 -1.43 1.68
CA THR A 40 -7.45 -0.37 2.35
C THR A 40 -7.01 1.01 1.89
N GLY A 41 -5.70 1.20 1.69
CA GLY A 41 -5.14 2.43 1.13
C GLY A 41 -5.65 2.72 -0.28
N VAL A 42 -5.71 1.71 -1.16
CA VAL A 42 -6.31 1.84 -2.50
C VAL A 42 -7.79 2.22 -2.39
N ALA A 43 -8.53 1.51 -1.53
CA ALA A 43 -9.95 1.76 -1.30
C ALA A 43 -10.23 3.19 -0.83
N LEU A 44 -9.40 3.70 0.08
CA LEU A 44 -9.45 5.09 0.53
C LEU A 44 -9.00 6.09 -0.52
N GLY A 45 -8.01 5.74 -1.33
CA GLY A 45 -7.57 6.52 -2.50
C GLY A 45 -8.72 6.78 -3.47
N LEU A 46 -9.45 5.71 -3.83
CA LEU A 46 -10.61 5.81 -4.71
C LEU A 46 -11.80 6.54 -4.08
N LEU A 47 -12.05 6.32 -2.78
CA LEU A 47 -13.04 7.14 -2.05
C LEU A 47 -12.67 8.61 -2.10
N GLY A 48 -11.41 8.93 -1.82
CA GLY A 48 -10.88 10.30 -1.84
C GLY A 48 -11.06 10.93 -3.23
N GLU A 49 -10.74 10.20 -4.29
CA GLU A 49 -10.95 10.66 -5.66
C GLU A 49 -12.44 10.96 -5.94
N SER A 50 -13.34 10.03 -5.62
CA SER A 50 -14.78 10.22 -5.82
C SER A 50 -15.39 11.34 -4.95
N ALA A 51 -14.89 11.50 -3.73
CA ALA A 51 -15.32 12.55 -2.82
C ALA A 51 -14.81 13.91 -3.29
N VAL A 52 -13.54 13.99 -3.71
CA VAL A 52 -12.96 15.23 -4.21
C VAL A 52 -13.69 15.63 -5.50
N GLU A 53 -13.85 14.74 -6.49
CA GLU A 53 -14.60 14.99 -7.73
C GLU A 53 -16.02 15.55 -7.48
N LEU A 54 -16.74 15.02 -6.48
CA LEU A 54 -18.05 15.49 -6.07
C LEU A 54 -18.03 16.92 -5.48
N TRP A 55 -16.99 17.27 -4.74
CA TRP A 55 -16.92 18.55 -4.01
C TRP A 55 -16.30 19.70 -4.82
N LEU A 56 -15.36 19.42 -5.72
CA LEU A 56 -14.67 20.45 -6.51
C LEU A 56 -15.00 20.45 -8.01
N GLY A 57 -15.71 19.45 -8.54
CA GLY A 57 -16.07 19.36 -9.97
C GLY A 57 -14.89 19.26 -10.94
N VAL A 58 -13.68 19.01 -10.44
CA VAL A 58 -12.42 18.87 -11.20
C VAL A 58 -11.94 17.43 -11.10
N SER A 59 -11.75 16.79 -12.25
CA SER A 59 -11.10 15.49 -12.34
C SER A 59 -9.63 15.62 -11.90
N LEU A 60 -9.28 14.88 -10.85
CA LEU A 60 -7.95 14.91 -10.25
C LEU A 60 -6.88 14.30 -11.19
N PRO A 61 -5.61 14.71 -11.07
CA PRO A 61 -4.53 14.13 -11.86
C PRO A 61 -4.30 12.64 -11.52
N PRO A 62 -3.86 11.81 -12.48
CA PRO A 62 -3.78 10.35 -12.39
C PRO A 62 -2.76 9.77 -11.37
N GLY A 63 -2.18 10.60 -10.49
CA GLY A 63 -1.22 10.19 -9.45
C GLY A 63 -1.73 10.31 -8.01
N LEU A 64 -2.95 10.79 -7.79
CA LEU A 64 -3.52 10.92 -6.45
C LEU A 64 -3.83 9.59 -5.73
N PRO A 65 -4.31 8.52 -6.43
CA PRO A 65 -4.59 7.24 -5.79
C PRO A 65 -3.34 6.61 -5.17
N SER A 66 -2.18 6.73 -5.85
CA SER A 66 -0.90 6.25 -5.34
C SER A 66 -0.37 7.09 -4.19
N GLY A 67 -0.59 8.41 -4.21
CA GLY A 67 -0.25 9.29 -3.08
C GLY A 67 -1.04 8.97 -1.81
N LEU A 68 -2.36 8.74 -1.90
CA LEU A 68 -3.17 8.34 -0.75
C LEU A 68 -2.81 6.94 -0.25
N LEU A 69 -2.47 6.02 -1.14
CA LEU A 69 -1.96 4.71 -0.76
C LEU A 69 -0.68 4.84 0.08
N VAL A 70 0.29 5.62 -0.38
CA VAL A 70 1.54 5.85 0.35
C VAL A 70 1.26 6.49 1.70
N LEU A 71 0.40 7.52 1.76
CA LEU A 71 0.00 8.16 3.03
C LEU A 71 -0.67 7.17 3.98
N TRP A 72 -1.54 6.30 3.47
CA TRP A 72 -2.20 5.27 4.28
C TRP A 72 -1.19 4.24 4.81
N CYS A 73 -0.30 3.74 3.96
CA CYS A 73 0.75 2.80 4.37
C CYS A 73 1.69 3.42 5.42
N LEU A 74 2.06 4.70 5.25
CA LEU A 74 2.85 5.43 6.24
C LEU A 74 2.08 5.63 7.55
N GLY A 75 0.79 5.98 7.49
CA GLY A 75 -0.08 6.10 8.65
C GLY A 75 -0.25 4.77 9.39
N ALA A 76 -0.48 3.68 8.67
CA ALA A 76 -0.59 2.33 9.22
C ALA A 76 0.73 1.90 9.87
N ALA A 77 1.87 2.11 9.20
CA ALA A 77 3.20 1.84 9.75
C ALA A 77 3.46 2.68 11.01
N TRP A 78 3.06 3.96 11.01
CA TRP A 78 3.24 4.84 12.17
C TRP A 78 2.36 4.41 13.34
N VAL A 79 1.09 4.09 13.10
CA VAL A 79 0.18 3.56 14.13
C VAL A 79 0.71 2.24 14.69
N MET A 80 1.18 1.32 13.85
CA MET A 80 1.82 0.08 14.29
C MET A 80 3.06 0.36 15.14
N SER A 81 3.92 1.32 14.74
CA SER A 81 5.12 1.70 15.48
C SER A 81 4.79 2.32 16.85
N LEU A 82 3.78 3.19 16.92
CA LEU A 82 3.31 3.79 18.18
C LEU A 82 2.72 2.72 19.11
N LEU A 83 1.98 1.76 18.56
CA LEU A 83 1.46 0.62 19.30
C LEU A 83 2.60 -0.29 19.79
N PHE A 84 3.67 -0.50 19.01
CA PHE A 84 4.83 -1.26 19.48
C PHE A 84 5.58 -0.56 20.61
N GLU A 85 5.68 0.77 20.61
CA GLU A 85 6.32 1.53 21.70
C GLU A 85 5.44 1.65 22.95
N SER A 86 4.12 1.80 22.78
CA SER A 86 3.19 2.07 23.88
C SER A 86 2.59 0.82 24.51
N ALA A 87 2.56 -0.31 23.81
CA ALA A 87 1.81 -1.49 24.23
C ALA A 87 2.72 -2.50 24.97
N ARG A 88 2.32 -2.91 26.19
CA ARG A 88 2.79 -4.13 26.87
C ARG A 88 2.43 -5.45 26.14
N TRP A 89 1.95 -5.37 24.90
CA TRP A 89 1.32 -6.46 24.16
C TRP A 89 2.32 -7.08 23.18
N ARG A 90 2.14 -8.37 22.84
CA ARG A 90 3.02 -9.04 21.88
C ARG A 90 2.88 -8.39 20.49
N PRO A 91 3.98 -8.11 19.78
CA PRO A 91 3.95 -7.52 18.44
C PRO A 91 3.02 -8.24 17.47
N ASP A 92 2.98 -9.57 17.56
CA ASP A 92 2.15 -10.44 16.72
C ASP A 92 0.65 -10.14 16.85
N THR A 93 0.18 -9.78 18.05
CA THR A 93 -1.23 -9.46 18.28
C THR A 93 -1.61 -8.12 17.66
N VAL A 94 -0.72 -7.13 17.75
CA VAL A 94 -0.93 -5.81 17.15
C VAL A 94 -0.96 -5.93 15.62
N MET A 95 -0.01 -6.68 15.05
CA MET A 95 0.03 -6.92 13.60
C MET A 95 -1.24 -7.63 13.11
N ALA A 96 -1.69 -8.69 13.80
CA ALA A 96 -2.92 -9.41 13.45
C ALA A 96 -4.18 -8.55 13.55
N PHE A 97 -4.28 -7.69 14.57
CA PHE A 97 -5.41 -6.78 14.74
C PHE A 97 -5.44 -5.70 13.65
N CYS A 98 -4.30 -5.05 13.38
CA CYS A 98 -4.19 -4.06 12.30
C CYS A 98 -4.46 -4.69 10.93
N PHE A 99 -3.94 -5.90 10.69
CA PHE A 99 -4.19 -6.67 9.48
C PHE A 99 -5.69 -6.90 9.26
N THR A 100 -6.36 -7.59 10.18
CA THR A 100 -7.79 -7.93 10.06
C THR A 100 -8.68 -6.70 10.01
N GLY A 101 -8.40 -5.68 10.84
CA GLY A 101 -9.13 -4.41 10.85
C GLY A 101 -9.01 -3.65 9.53
N SER A 102 -7.80 -3.58 8.96
CA SER A 102 -7.57 -2.88 7.69
C SER A 102 -8.31 -3.55 6.54
N VAL A 103 -8.21 -4.88 6.39
CA VAL A 103 -8.88 -5.61 5.32
C VAL A 103 -10.40 -5.48 5.42
N ALA A 104 -10.96 -5.66 6.62
CA ALA A 104 -12.40 -5.49 6.84
C ALA A 104 -12.86 -4.08 6.46
N PHE A 105 -12.08 -3.05 6.83
CA PHE A 105 -12.38 -1.67 6.49
C PHE A 105 -12.28 -1.41 4.97
N GLY A 106 -11.23 -1.93 4.32
CA GLY A 106 -11.02 -1.77 2.88
C GLY A 106 -12.13 -2.42 2.05
N VAL A 107 -12.57 -3.62 2.44
CA VAL A 107 -13.69 -4.31 1.77
C VAL A 107 -15.01 -3.56 1.97
N LEU A 108 -15.28 -3.05 3.18
CA LEU A 108 -16.49 -2.25 3.46
C LEU A 108 -16.51 -0.98 2.60
N VAL A 109 -15.37 -0.33 2.45
CA VAL A 109 -15.22 0.83 1.58
C VAL A 109 -15.48 0.44 0.12
N MET A 110 -14.83 -0.60 -0.40
CA MET A 110 -15.03 -1.02 -1.79
C MET A 110 -16.47 -1.47 -2.09
N GLY A 111 -17.13 -2.10 -1.12
CA GLY A 111 -18.54 -2.44 -1.23
C GLY A 111 -19.45 -1.22 -1.44
N LYS A 112 -19.07 -0.04 -0.92
CA LYS A 112 -19.81 1.21 -1.14
C LYS A 112 -19.54 1.85 -2.50
N LEU A 113 -18.32 1.72 -3.05
CA LEU A 113 -18.01 2.27 -4.37
C LEU A 113 -18.51 1.39 -5.52
N GLY A 114 -18.71 0.09 -5.29
CA GLY A 114 -19.08 -0.85 -6.36
C GLY A 114 -18.02 -1.06 -7.43
N ARG A 115 -16.79 -0.56 -7.23
CA ARG A 115 -15.67 -0.62 -8.20
C ARG A 115 -14.72 -1.79 -7.95
N TYR A 116 -15.24 -3.01 -7.94
CA TYR A 116 -14.43 -4.21 -7.73
C TYR A 116 -13.38 -4.45 -8.83
N GLY A 117 -13.69 -4.11 -10.09
CA GLY A 117 -12.78 -4.34 -11.22
C GLY A 117 -11.46 -3.55 -11.13
N PHE A 118 -11.50 -2.33 -10.56
CA PHE A 118 -10.28 -1.55 -10.34
C PHE A 118 -9.39 -2.16 -9.24
N LEU A 119 -10.01 -2.84 -8.27
CA LEU A 119 -9.27 -3.52 -7.21
C LEU A 119 -8.52 -4.73 -7.76
N GLU A 120 -9.11 -5.50 -8.68
CA GLU A 120 -8.43 -6.61 -9.35
C GLU A 120 -7.24 -6.12 -10.18
N GLU A 121 -7.42 -5.08 -10.99
CA GLU A 121 -6.33 -4.48 -11.77
C GLU A 121 -5.21 -3.94 -10.88
N THR A 122 -5.55 -3.32 -9.73
CA THR A 122 -4.56 -2.80 -8.79
C THR A 122 -3.86 -3.90 -7.98
N LEU A 123 -4.58 -4.96 -7.60
CA LEU A 123 -4.05 -6.08 -6.81
C LEU A 123 -3.09 -6.94 -7.63
N PHE A 124 -3.45 -7.24 -8.88
CA PHE A 124 -2.62 -8.05 -9.76
C PHE A 124 -1.55 -7.21 -10.47
N GLY A 125 -1.85 -5.93 -10.73
CA GLY A 125 -0.96 -4.99 -11.40
C GLY A 125 -0.65 -5.36 -12.86
N ASP A 126 -0.03 -4.42 -13.57
CA ASP A 126 0.60 -4.69 -14.87
C ASP A 126 2.08 -4.28 -14.81
N ILE A 127 2.96 -5.26 -15.04
CA ILE A 127 4.41 -5.04 -15.03
C ILE A 127 4.87 -4.11 -16.17
N ASN A 128 4.05 -3.90 -17.20
CA ASN A 128 4.34 -3.00 -18.31
C ASN A 128 3.90 -1.55 -18.05
N ALA A 129 3.18 -1.27 -16.97
CA ALA A 129 2.72 0.08 -16.63
C ALA A 129 3.88 1.06 -16.37
N ASN A 130 5.02 0.58 -15.85
CA ASN A 130 6.13 1.42 -15.40
C ASN A 130 6.79 2.24 -16.51
N SER A 131 6.77 3.58 -16.43
CA SER A 131 7.41 4.53 -17.35
C SER A 131 8.94 4.57 -17.25
N TRP A 132 9.61 5.11 -18.26
CA TRP A 132 11.05 5.42 -18.17
C TRP A 132 11.33 6.43 -17.04
N GLY A 133 10.36 7.29 -16.71
CA GLY A 133 10.42 8.16 -15.53
C GLY A 133 10.48 7.36 -14.22
N ASP A 134 9.66 6.33 -14.08
CA ASP A 134 9.63 5.49 -12.87
C ASP A 134 10.92 4.69 -12.70
N VAL A 135 11.49 4.21 -13.81
CA VAL A 135 12.79 3.52 -13.80
C VAL A 135 13.91 4.46 -13.39
N ALA A 136 13.87 5.74 -13.80
CA ALA A 136 14.84 6.74 -13.37
C ALA A 136 14.73 7.05 -11.88
N VAL A 137 13.51 7.13 -11.34
CA VAL A 137 13.27 7.30 -9.89
C VAL A 137 13.72 6.09 -9.08
N LEU A 138 13.61 4.87 -9.62
CA LEU A 138 14.12 3.67 -8.98
C LEU A 138 15.65 3.53 -9.02
N GLY A 139 16.30 4.15 -10.01
CA GLY A 139 17.73 4.02 -10.26
C GLY A 139 18.61 5.16 -9.75
N GLY A 140 18.02 6.27 -9.30
CA GLY A 140 18.71 7.46 -8.78
C GLY A 140 18.26 7.80 -7.37
#